data_AF-A0AAV3QBS8-F1
#
_entry.id   AF-A0AAV3QBS8-F1
#
_cell.length_a   1.000
_cell.length_b   1.000
_cell.length_c   1.000
_cell.angle_alpha   90.00
_cell.angle_beta   90.00
_cell.angle_gamma   90.00
#
_symmetry.space_group_name_H-M   'P 1'
#
loop_
_entity.id
_entity.type
_entity.pdbx_description
1 polymer ?
#
loop_
_entity_poly.entity_id
_entity_poly.type
_entity_poly.pdbx_seq_one_letter_code
_entity_poly.pdbx_strand_id
1 'polypeptide(L)'
;MEDPMSMPLEFSEYTTHETGNYPVYRRRNNGRTVKVRGHILDNRWAIPYNPSLLAEFNCHLNVEICCDIKAVKYLYKYIHKGHDKVMFRIGSDNESSVVNEIADFQNARWVSPVEAVWRIYGFPLFGMYPAVMQL
;
A
#
# COMPACT_ATOMS: atom_id res chain seq x y z
N MET A 1 -21.77 5.73 10.53
CA MET A 1 -20.88 4.89 9.72
C MET A 1 -19.67 4.66 10.59
N GLU A 2 -19.61 3.51 11.27
CA GLU A 2 -18.47 3.18 12.15
C GLU A 2 -17.23 2.92 11.29
N ASP A 3 -16.08 3.37 11.77
CA ASP A 3 -14.80 3.12 11.10
C ASP A 3 -14.52 1.60 11.12
N PRO A 4 -14.46 0.91 9.97
CA PRO A 4 -14.20 -0.53 9.91
C PRO A 4 -12.83 -0.93 10.48
N MET A 5 -11.98 0.05 10.83
CA MET A 5 -10.67 -0.14 11.43
C MET A 5 -10.61 0.18 12.93
N SER A 6 -11.74 0.51 13.55
CA SER A 6 -11.83 0.72 15.01
C SER A 6 -11.53 -0.59 15.76
N MET A 7 -10.40 -0.64 16.46
CA MET A 7 -10.02 -1.76 17.33
C MET A 7 -10.65 -1.59 18.72
N PRO A 8 -11.12 -2.68 19.37
CA PRO A 8 -11.02 -4.08 18.95
C PRO A 8 -12.13 -4.53 17.99
N LEU A 9 -11.81 -5.50 17.11
CA LEU A 9 -12.77 -6.13 16.20
C LEU A 9 -13.58 -7.24 16.91
N GLU A 10 -14.80 -7.50 16.48
CA GLU A 10 -15.60 -8.59 17.05
C GLU A 10 -15.08 -9.99 16.68
N PHE A 11 -15.40 -10.97 17.53
CA PHE A 11 -15.17 -12.38 17.21
C PHE A 11 -16.11 -12.82 16.08
N SER A 12 -15.60 -13.64 15.17
CA SER A 12 -16.38 -14.27 14.12
C SER A 12 -15.89 -15.68 13.86
N GLU A 13 -16.79 -16.66 13.87
CA GLU A 13 -16.43 -18.07 13.59
C GLU A 13 -16.18 -18.35 12.11
N TYR A 14 -16.65 -17.48 11.22
CA TYR A 14 -16.55 -17.64 9.77
C TYR A 14 -16.15 -16.34 9.07
N THR A 15 -15.52 -16.47 7.90
CA THR A 15 -15.32 -15.31 7.03
C THR A 15 -16.61 -15.07 6.27
N THR A 16 -17.20 -13.88 6.42
CA THR A 16 -18.41 -13.48 5.70
C THR A 16 -18.14 -12.29 4.79
N HIS A 17 -18.84 -12.23 3.67
CA HIS A 17 -18.73 -11.16 2.70
C HIS A 17 -20.13 -10.68 2.34
N GLU A 18 -20.51 -9.52 2.88
CA GLU A 18 -21.77 -8.86 2.54
C GLU A 18 -21.56 -7.88 1.39
N THR A 19 -22.52 -7.85 0.45
CA THR A 19 -22.44 -7.00 -0.73
C THR A 19 -22.43 -5.51 -0.33
N GLY A 20 -21.29 -4.85 -0.53
CA GLY A 20 -21.13 -3.41 -0.28
C GLY A 20 -20.42 -3.05 1.03
N ASN A 21 -20.13 -4.05 1.87
CA ASN A 21 -19.36 -3.88 3.11
C ASN A 21 -17.96 -4.53 2.97
N TYR A 22 -17.06 -4.17 3.87
CA TYR A 22 -15.78 -4.87 4.01
C TYR A 22 -16.00 -6.32 4.44
N PRO A 23 -15.16 -7.28 4.00
CA PRO A 23 -15.26 -8.65 4.48
C PRO A 23 -15.01 -8.72 5.99
N VAL A 24 -15.87 -9.46 6.70
CA VAL A 24 -15.63 -9.79 8.11
C VAL A 24 -14.82 -11.08 8.13
N TYR A 25 -13.53 -10.97 8.43
CA TYR A 25 -12.65 -12.13 8.51
C TYR A 25 -12.93 -12.98 9.74
N ARG A 26 -12.79 -14.30 9.59
CA ARG A 26 -12.86 -15.23 10.72
C ARG A 26 -11.87 -14.84 11.82
N ARG A 27 -12.40 -14.66 13.02
CA ARG A 27 -11.68 -14.39 14.26
C ARG A 27 -12.26 -15.21 15.40
N ARG A 28 -11.70 -16.40 15.62
CA ARG A 28 -12.13 -17.30 16.70
C ARG A 28 -11.67 -16.81 18.06
N ASN A 29 -12.48 -16.97 19.09
CA ASN A 29 -11.98 -16.80 20.45
C ASN A 29 -11.05 -17.99 20.79
N ASN A 30 -9.75 -17.73 20.85
CA ASN A 30 -8.75 -18.76 21.14
C ASN A 30 -8.38 -18.87 22.62
N GLY A 31 -9.01 -18.05 23.49
CA GLY A 31 -8.72 -17.98 24.93
C GLY A 31 -7.33 -17.45 25.30
N ARG A 32 -6.51 -17.02 24.31
CA ARG A 32 -5.15 -16.51 24.56
C ARG A 32 -5.20 -15.01 24.81
N THR A 33 -4.47 -14.57 25.83
CA THR A 33 -4.33 -13.15 26.15
C THR A 33 -2.87 -12.78 26.38
N VAL A 34 -2.53 -11.51 26.14
CA VAL A 34 -1.20 -10.94 26.35
C VAL A 34 -1.35 -9.59 27.05
N LYS A 35 -0.50 -9.32 28.05
CA LYS A 35 -0.45 -8.01 28.71
C LYS A 35 0.47 -7.08 27.92
N VAL A 36 -0.10 -6.03 27.30
CA VAL A 36 0.65 -5.01 26.56
C VAL A 36 0.34 -3.65 27.18
N ARG A 37 1.38 -2.92 27.61
CA ARG A 37 1.25 -1.57 28.21
C ARG A 37 0.22 -1.48 29.34
N GLY A 38 0.12 -2.52 30.18
CA GLY A 38 -0.83 -2.57 31.30
C GLY A 38 -2.23 -3.08 30.96
N HIS A 39 -2.56 -3.23 29.67
CA HIS A 39 -3.85 -3.75 29.21
C HIS A 39 -3.75 -5.22 28.83
N ILE A 40 -4.80 -5.99 29.12
CA ILE A 40 -4.93 -7.38 28.69
C ILE A 40 -5.59 -7.37 27.31
N LEU A 41 -4.85 -7.83 26.30
CA LEU A 41 -5.30 -7.90 24.92
C LEU A 41 -5.53 -9.36 24.52
N ASP A 42 -6.59 -9.63 23.79
CA ASP A 42 -6.84 -10.90 23.10
C ASP A 42 -6.68 -10.73 21.59
N ASN A 43 -7.00 -11.76 20.82
CA ASN A 43 -6.86 -11.74 19.37
C ASN A 43 -7.87 -10.83 18.64
N ARG A 44 -8.74 -10.07 19.33
CA ARG A 44 -9.56 -8.99 18.75
C ARG A 44 -8.78 -7.73 18.40
N TRP A 45 -7.62 -7.57 19.02
CA TRP A 45 -6.73 -6.43 18.83
C TRP A 45 -5.69 -6.64 17.73
N ALA A 46 -5.67 -7.83 17.11
CA ALA A 46 -4.71 -8.19 16.07
C ALA A 46 -5.39 -8.21 14.69
N ILE A 47 -4.76 -7.62 13.68
CA ILE A 47 -5.20 -7.76 12.29
C ILE A 47 -4.93 -9.22 11.84
N PRO A 48 -5.85 -9.88 11.11
CA PRO A 48 -5.58 -11.22 10.56
C PRO A 48 -4.34 -11.20 9.67
N TYR A 49 -3.43 -12.16 9.88
CA TYR A 49 -2.19 -12.29 9.09
C TYR A 49 -1.92 -13.77 8.79
N ASN A 50 -1.06 -14.02 7.81
CA ASN A 50 -0.55 -15.36 7.52
C ASN A 50 0.81 -15.56 8.22
N PRO A 51 0.93 -16.42 9.24
CA PRO A 51 2.17 -16.61 9.98
C PRO A 51 3.33 -17.08 9.11
N SER A 52 3.07 -17.94 8.12
CA SER A 52 4.12 -18.45 7.23
C SER A 52 4.70 -17.34 6.36
N LEU A 53 3.83 -16.49 5.78
CA LEU A 53 4.28 -15.37 4.96
C LEU A 53 4.97 -14.28 5.80
N LEU A 54 4.46 -14.00 6.99
CA LEU A 54 5.09 -13.07 7.92
C LEU A 54 6.50 -13.55 8.30
N ALA A 55 6.67 -14.84 8.58
CA ALA A 55 7.96 -15.43 8.92
C ALA A 55 8.93 -15.42 7.74
N GLU A 56 8.47 -15.74 6.54
CA GLU A 56 9.29 -15.80 5.32
C GLU A 56 9.81 -14.42 4.91
N PHE A 57 8.94 -13.40 4.89
CA PHE A 57 9.28 -12.08 4.36
C PHE A 57 9.61 -11.04 5.43
N ASN A 58 9.42 -11.37 6.71
CA ASN A 58 9.60 -10.46 7.84
C ASN A 58 8.88 -9.11 7.66
N CYS A 59 7.70 -9.13 7.04
CA CYS A 59 6.91 -7.92 6.76
C CYS A 59 5.41 -8.20 6.83
N HIS A 60 4.63 -7.13 7.05
CA HIS A 60 3.17 -7.25 7.12
C HIS A 60 2.56 -7.33 5.72
N LEU A 61 2.15 -8.53 5.33
CA LEU A 61 1.53 -8.80 4.03
C LEU A 61 0.02 -8.91 4.18
N ASN A 62 -0.73 -8.15 3.38
CA ASN A 62 -2.16 -8.34 3.22
C ASN A 62 -2.43 -9.36 2.11
N VAL A 63 -3.24 -10.38 2.39
CA VAL A 63 -3.60 -11.43 1.42
C VAL A 63 -5.10 -11.41 1.21
N GLU A 64 -5.51 -11.10 -0.02
CA GLU A 64 -6.91 -11.06 -0.40
C GLU A 64 -7.20 -12.09 -1.50
N ILE A 65 -8.27 -12.87 -1.30
CA ILE A 65 -8.80 -13.74 -2.35
C ILE A 65 -9.81 -12.94 -3.15
N CYS A 66 -9.42 -12.54 -4.36
CA CYS A 66 -10.23 -11.74 -5.26
C CYS A 66 -11.23 -12.63 -6.03
N CYS A 67 -12.48 -12.71 -5.55
CA CYS A 67 -13.57 -13.42 -6.24
C CYS A 67 -14.52 -12.48 -7.01
N ASP A 68 -14.41 -11.17 -6.86
CA ASP A 68 -15.29 -10.17 -7.49
C ASP A 68 -14.53 -9.36 -8.57
N ILE A 69 -15.22 -9.02 -9.67
CA ILE A 69 -14.72 -8.11 -10.71
C ILE A 69 -14.30 -6.75 -10.12
N LYS A 70 -14.87 -6.34 -8.98
CA LYS A 70 -14.45 -5.11 -8.28
C LYS A 70 -12.99 -5.15 -7.85
N ALA A 71 -12.50 -6.28 -7.36
CA ALA A 71 -11.10 -6.41 -6.93
C ALA A 71 -10.15 -6.49 -8.14
N VAL A 72 -10.58 -7.10 -9.26
CA VAL A 72 -9.84 -7.00 -10.54
C VAL A 72 -9.76 -5.54 -11.01
N LYS A 73 -10.89 -4.81 -11.01
CA LYS A 73 -10.91 -3.38 -11.34
C LYS A 73 -10.02 -2.56 -10.41
N TYR A 74 -10.00 -2.89 -9.12
CA TYR A 74 -9.12 -2.26 -8.15
C TYR A 74 -7.65 -2.50 -8.54
N LEU A 75 -7.23 -3.74 -8.73
CA LEU A 75 -5.86 -4.07 -9.13
C LEU A 75 -5.44 -3.33 -10.41
N TYR A 76 -6.27 -3.38 -11.45
CA TYR A 76 -6.02 -2.65 -12.69
C TYR A 76 -5.94 -1.14 -12.48
N LYS A 77 -6.81 -0.56 -11.65
CA LYS A 77 -6.75 0.86 -11.29
C LYS A 77 -5.40 1.20 -10.69
N TYR A 78 -4.86 0.42 -9.76
CA TYR A 78 -3.56 0.72 -9.14
C TYR A 78 -2.37 0.52 -10.08
N ILE A 79 -2.41 -0.51 -10.94
CA ILE A 79 -1.39 -0.71 -11.96
C ILE A 79 -1.35 0.47 -12.94
N HIS A 80 -2.53 1.01 -13.30
CA HIS A 80 -2.65 2.05 -14.34
C HIS A 80 -2.85 3.47 -13.78
N LYS A 81 -2.88 3.67 -12.45
CA LYS A 81 -3.03 4.99 -11.82
C LYS A 81 -1.89 5.95 -12.20
N GLY A 82 -0.78 5.39 -12.69
CA GLY A 82 0.45 6.12 -12.95
C GLY A 82 1.26 6.28 -11.67
N HIS A 83 2.52 6.68 -11.83
CA HIS A 83 3.41 6.87 -10.70
C HIS A 83 3.09 8.18 -9.98
N ASP A 84 3.26 8.17 -8.67
CA ASP A 84 3.19 9.40 -7.89
C ASP A 84 4.24 10.38 -8.41
N LYS A 85 3.83 11.64 -8.52
CA LYS A 85 4.64 12.74 -9.05
C LYS A 85 4.81 13.81 -7.98
N VAL A 86 6.02 14.33 -7.87
CA VAL A 86 6.37 15.41 -6.96
C VAL A 86 6.85 16.59 -7.78
N MET A 87 6.27 17.76 -7.52
CA MET A 87 6.72 19.03 -8.08
C MET A 87 7.63 19.70 -7.05
N PHE A 88 8.81 20.12 -7.46
CA PHE A 88 9.76 20.82 -6.59
C PHE A 88 10.39 21.98 -7.33
N ARG A 89 10.74 23.02 -6.56
CA ARG A 89 11.41 24.21 -7.09
C ARG A 89 12.92 24.08 -6.90
N ILE A 90 13.67 24.26 -7.97
CA ILE A 90 15.13 24.37 -7.93
C ILE A 90 15.45 25.87 -8.01
N GLY A 91 15.74 26.50 -6.87
CA GLY A 91 16.11 27.91 -6.80
C GLY A 91 17.49 28.07 -6.16
N SER A 92 18.30 29.01 -6.67
CA SER A 92 19.43 29.59 -5.95
C SER A 92 18.97 30.89 -5.28
N ASP A 93 19.39 31.16 -4.04
CA ASP A 93 19.02 32.35 -3.22
C ASP A 93 19.40 33.72 -3.84
N ASN A 94 19.86 33.77 -5.09
CA ASN A 94 20.23 35.01 -5.76
C ASN A 94 18.99 35.67 -6.37
N GLU A 95 18.43 36.66 -5.67
CA GLU A 95 17.24 37.45 -6.02
C GLU A 95 17.35 38.34 -7.28
N SER A 96 18.30 38.11 -8.19
CA SER A 96 18.67 39.08 -9.25
C SER A 96 18.74 38.54 -10.68
N SER A 97 18.13 37.39 -10.97
CA SER A 97 18.03 36.86 -12.35
C SER A 97 16.59 36.62 -12.79
N VAL A 98 16.33 36.83 -14.09
CA VAL A 98 15.07 36.57 -14.81
C VAL A 98 14.44 35.25 -14.34
N VAL A 99 13.23 35.33 -13.78
CA VAL A 99 12.48 34.16 -13.31
C VAL A 99 12.10 33.30 -14.51
N ASN A 100 12.66 32.11 -14.62
CA ASN A 100 12.28 31.13 -15.62
C ASN A 100 11.46 30.03 -14.95
N GLU A 101 10.13 30.16 -15.00
CA GLU A 101 9.20 29.21 -14.37
C GLU A 101 9.41 27.75 -14.84
N ILE A 102 9.83 27.54 -16.10
CA ILE A 102 10.06 26.20 -16.65
C ILE A 102 11.34 25.57 -16.09
N ALA A 103 12.38 26.37 -15.87
CA ALA A 103 13.62 25.90 -15.25
C ALA A 103 13.44 25.72 -13.73
N ASP A 104 12.73 26.65 -13.09
CA ASP A 104 12.54 26.69 -11.65
C ASP A 104 11.68 25.53 -11.15
N PHE A 105 10.64 25.13 -11.87
CA PHE A 105 9.70 24.09 -11.43
C PHE A 105 9.90 22.78 -12.19
N GLN A 106 10.41 21.77 -11.49
CA GLN A 106 10.60 20.43 -12.04
C GLN A 106 9.56 19.46 -11.49
N ASN A 107 9.12 18.54 -12.35
CA ASN A 107 8.22 17.45 -12.00
C ASN A 107 9.01 16.13 -12.02
N ALA A 108 9.24 15.53 -10.85
CA ALA A 108 9.85 14.22 -10.75
C ALA A 108 8.80 13.14 -10.49
N ARG A 109 9.11 11.94 -10.97
CA ARG A 109 8.39 10.72 -10.67
C ARG A 109 9.00 10.05 -9.44
N TRP A 110 8.15 9.65 -8.49
CA TRP A 110 8.58 8.81 -7.39
C TRP A 110 8.90 7.39 -7.90
N VAL A 111 10.07 6.90 -7.51
CA VAL A 111 10.52 5.53 -7.80
C VAL A 111 10.61 4.79 -6.47
N SER A 112 9.82 3.72 -6.32
CA SER A 112 9.87 2.93 -5.09
C SER A 112 11.23 2.22 -4.94
N PRO A 113 11.67 1.88 -3.72
CA PRO A 113 12.94 1.16 -3.52
C PRO A 113 13.06 -0.12 -4.34
N VAL A 114 11.97 -0.88 -4.49
CA VAL A 114 11.93 -2.11 -5.30
C VAL A 114 12.10 -1.79 -6.79
N GLU A 115 11.41 -0.76 -7.31
CA GLU A 115 11.57 -0.32 -8.70
C GLU A 115 12.99 0.19 -8.98
N ALA A 116 13.59 0.94 -8.04
CA ALA A 116 14.95 1.46 -8.16
C ALA A 116 15.98 0.33 -8.25
N VAL A 117 15.86 -0.68 -7.39
CA VAL A 117 16.70 -1.89 -7.43
C VAL A 117 16.58 -2.59 -8.79
N TRP A 118 15.36 -2.76 -9.29
CA TRP A 118 15.13 -3.37 -10.61
C TRP A 118 15.81 -2.60 -11.75
N ARG A 119 15.77 -1.26 -11.70
CA ARG A 119 16.45 -0.38 -12.66
C ARG A 119 17.97 -0.48 -12.54
N ILE A 120 18.51 -0.46 -11.33
CA ILE A 120 19.97 -0.55 -11.07
C ILE A 120 20.52 -1.86 -11.62
N TYR A 121 19.80 -2.97 -11.45
CA TYR A 121 20.20 -4.28 -11.99
C TYR A 121 19.84 -4.47 -13.47
N GLY A 122 19.21 -3.50 -14.12
CA GLY A 122 18.88 -3.56 -15.55
C GLY A 122 17.80 -4.58 -15.92
N PHE A 123 16.98 -5.00 -14.95
CA PHE A 123 15.91 -5.94 -15.23
C PHE A 123 14.76 -5.28 -16.01
N PRO A 124 14.10 -6.03 -16.92
CA PRO A 124 12.94 -5.50 -17.64
C PRO A 124 11.81 -5.18 -16.64
N LEU A 125 11.46 -3.90 -16.54
CA LEU A 125 10.38 -3.41 -15.67
C LEU A 125 9.00 -3.73 -16.23
N PHE A 126 8.83 -3.56 -17.55
CA PHE A 126 7.57 -3.74 -18.23
C PHE A 126 7.85 -4.30 -19.63
N GLY A 127 7.01 -5.22 -20.10
CA GLY A 127 6.95 -5.58 -21.53
C GLY A 127 6.22 -4.54 -22.38
N MET A 128 6.29 -3.26 -21.99
CA MET A 128 5.67 -2.14 -22.70
C MET A 128 6.77 -1.33 -23.36
N TYR A 129 6.66 -1.14 -24.68
CA TYR A 129 7.56 -0.30 -25.47
C TYR A 129 6.86 1.04 -25.75
N PRO A 130 6.90 2.01 -24.82
CA PRO A 130 6.35 3.33 -25.11
C PRO A 130 7.18 4.00 -26.20
N ALA A 131 6.53 4.71 -27.12
CA ALA A 131 7.21 5.44 -28.20
C ALA A 131 8.18 6.52 -27.67
N VAL A 132 8.01 6.94 -26.42
CA VAL A 132 8.89 7.88 -25.73
C VAL A 132 9.32 7.25 -24.42
N MET A 133 10.63 7.02 -24.28
CA MET A 133 11.24 6.69 -23.00
C MET A 133 11.56 7.99 -22.28
N GLN A 134 10.92 8.22 -21.14
CA GLN A 134 11.29 9.32 -20.26
C GLN A 134 12.49 8.85 -19.42
N LEU A 135 13.68 9.36 -19.75
CA LEU A 135 14.93 9.15 -19.01
C LEU A 135 14.85 9.77 -17.62
#